data_AF-A0A7L3X2J0-F1
#
_entry.id   AF-A0A7L3X2J0-F1
#
_cell.length_a   1.000
_cell.length_b   1.000
_cell.length_c   1.000
_cell.angle_alpha   90.00
_cell.angle_beta   90.00
_cell.angle_gamma   90.00
#
_symmetry.space_group_name_H-M   'P 1'
#
loop_
_entity.id
_entity.type
_entity.pdbx_description
1 polymer ?
#
loop_
_entity_poly.entity_id
_entity_poly.type
_entity_poly.pdbx_seq_one_letter_code
_entity_poly.pdbx_strand_id
1 'polypeptide(L)'
;PQNVLHMNVTNNNYVDLNNLVFDEIRILGLPQEPVAVAVVQSNDLLLSNLNITYDPVNKVALIQGLGLELGKTHLIRWTLGTSVTEKFDCHPGPSASKESCEQLGCIWTEDTANAGVPYCHYNGFDNGYSADDVTYTASGVMANLTFSKNTLRAYEKSMSPIGTLRLEVKYHSNHMLQFKIYDYANKRYEVPVPLNLPTSPESTVESRLYDVTVQDKPFGIQVRRRSTGTVIWDSQLPTFTFSDMFIQISTRLASQYLYGFGEAEHTMYRRDMNWHTWGMFTRDQPPGYKMNSYGFQPFYMSLEEDGNAHGVLLLNSNAMDVTFQPTPALTYRTTGGILDFYMVLGPTPELVVQEYTALVGRPVMPPYWALGFQLCRYGYENDTEIATLVEDMKKANIPYDIQYADIDYMVRQLDFTLNPRFAGLPALIQKIQQEGMRFILILDPAISGNETDYPAFTRGVEKDVFIKWPNTDDIIYAKVWPDLPNVVVNDSLDWDTQVELYRAYVAFPDFFRDSTVEWWTREITEVYDNPRNASQSLKFDGLWI
;
A
#
# COMPACT_ATOMS: atom_id res chain seq x y z
N PRO A 1 -3.96 -36.65 -22.17
CA PRO A 1 -2.61 -36.52 -22.78
C PRO A 1 -2.69 -35.57 -24.00
N GLN A 2 -2.52 -34.26 -23.80
CA GLN A 2 -2.65 -33.22 -24.84
C GLN A 2 -1.35 -32.43 -25.12
N ASN A 3 -0.23 -32.78 -24.48
CA ASN A 3 1.04 -32.05 -24.60
C ASN A 3 2.07 -32.80 -25.47
N VAL A 4 1.67 -33.14 -26.70
CA VAL A 4 2.50 -33.88 -27.64
C VAL A 4 2.41 -33.24 -29.02
N LEU A 5 3.56 -32.99 -29.64
CA LEU A 5 3.66 -32.60 -31.04
C LEU A 5 4.28 -33.76 -31.84
N HIS A 6 3.54 -34.23 -32.83
CA HIS A 6 4.03 -35.19 -33.82
C HIS A 6 4.51 -34.43 -35.05
N MET A 7 5.79 -34.55 -35.37
CA MET A 7 6.40 -33.89 -36.52
C MET A 7 6.90 -34.93 -37.50
N ASN A 8 6.26 -34.99 -38.67
CA ASN A 8 6.66 -35.86 -39.76
C ASN A 8 7.29 -35.01 -40.87
N VAL A 9 8.61 -35.09 -41.01
CA VAL A 9 9.36 -34.30 -41.98
C VAL A 9 9.59 -35.14 -43.23
N THR A 10 9.04 -34.71 -44.36
CA THR A 10 9.24 -35.39 -45.65
C THR A 10 10.41 -34.77 -46.41
N ASN A 11 11.33 -35.60 -46.88
CA ASN A 11 12.53 -35.14 -47.59
C ASN A 11 12.29 -34.89 -49.10
N ASN A 12 11.19 -35.39 -49.68
CA ASN A 12 10.77 -35.08 -51.06
C ASN A 12 11.89 -35.09 -52.14
N ASN A 13 12.83 -36.05 -52.06
CA ASN A 13 14.02 -36.19 -52.91
C ASN A 13 15.05 -35.05 -52.82
N TYR A 14 14.95 -34.18 -51.81
CA TYR A 14 15.97 -33.20 -51.47
C TYR A 14 17.18 -33.94 -50.86
N VAL A 15 18.38 -33.55 -51.29
CA VAL A 15 19.64 -34.05 -50.72
C VAL A 15 20.15 -32.94 -49.82
N ASP A 16 20.09 -33.18 -48.51
CA ASP A 16 20.50 -32.18 -47.52
C ASP A 16 22.02 -32.09 -47.42
N LEU A 17 22.59 -31.10 -48.12
CA LEU A 17 24.03 -30.85 -48.16
C LEU A 17 24.56 -30.13 -46.91
N ASN A 18 23.67 -29.57 -46.08
CA ASN A 18 24.02 -28.68 -44.97
C ASN A 18 23.63 -29.23 -43.59
N ASN A 19 23.08 -30.45 -43.51
CA ASN A 19 22.54 -31.06 -42.28
C ASN A 19 21.57 -30.10 -41.57
N LEU A 20 20.54 -29.65 -42.29
CA LEU A 20 19.51 -28.76 -41.77
C LEU A 20 18.74 -29.42 -40.62
N VAL A 21 18.51 -28.64 -39.57
CA VAL A 21 17.72 -29.05 -38.40
C VAL A 21 16.67 -28.00 -38.09
N PHE A 22 15.55 -28.44 -37.52
CA PHE A 22 14.61 -27.54 -36.85
C PHE A 22 15.04 -27.41 -35.39
N ASP A 23 15.53 -26.23 -35.04
CA ASP A 23 16.13 -26.00 -33.72
C ASP A 23 15.19 -25.29 -32.74
N GLU A 24 14.18 -24.59 -33.26
CA GLU A 24 13.24 -23.79 -32.47
C GLU A 24 11.80 -24.18 -32.76
N ILE A 25 10.99 -24.29 -31.70
CA ILE A 25 9.53 -24.36 -31.79
C ILE A 25 8.92 -23.32 -30.87
N ARG A 26 7.93 -22.60 -31.40
CA ARG A 26 7.09 -21.67 -30.65
C ARG A 26 5.69 -22.25 -30.48
N ILE A 27 5.25 -22.40 -29.24
CA ILE A 27 3.92 -22.94 -28.90
C ILE A 27 3.07 -21.80 -28.34
N LEU A 28 1.93 -21.53 -28.98
CA LEU A 28 1.02 -20.45 -28.61
C LEU A 28 -0.15 -20.97 -27.77
N GLY A 29 -0.62 -20.16 -26.82
CA GLY A 29 -1.80 -20.45 -26.02
C GLY A 29 -1.60 -21.51 -24.93
N LEU A 30 -0.35 -21.79 -24.53
CA LEU A 30 -0.10 -22.68 -23.41
C LEU A 30 -0.57 -22.02 -22.11
N PRO A 31 -1.30 -22.72 -21.24
CA PRO A 31 -1.75 -22.13 -19.98
C PRO A 31 -0.60 -22.01 -18.97
N GLN A 32 0.42 -22.86 -19.06
CA GLN A 32 1.53 -22.97 -18.10
C GLN A 32 2.87 -23.11 -18.82
N GLU A 33 3.95 -22.90 -18.08
CA GLU A 33 5.30 -23.14 -18.57
C GLU A 33 5.57 -24.64 -18.81
N PRO A 34 6.20 -25.01 -19.93
CA PRO A 34 6.79 -26.34 -20.08
C PRO A 34 7.99 -26.51 -19.14
N VAL A 35 7.85 -27.28 -18.07
CA VAL A 35 8.95 -27.51 -17.10
C VAL A 35 9.85 -28.69 -17.48
N ALA A 36 9.39 -29.55 -18.38
CA ALA A 36 10.25 -30.55 -19.01
C ALA A 36 9.78 -30.79 -20.44
N VAL A 37 10.74 -30.92 -21.36
CA VAL A 37 10.51 -31.23 -22.77
C VAL A 37 11.38 -32.43 -23.12
N ALA A 38 10.80 -33.42 -23.78
CA ALA A 38 11.49 -34.60 -24.26
C ALA A 38 11.29 -34.73 -25.77
N VAL A 39 12.38 -34.88 -26.50
CA VAL A 39 12.36 -35.21 -27.94
C VAL A 39 12.62 -36.71 -28.07
N VAL A 40 11.73 -37.39 -28.77
CA VAL A 40 11.80 -38.82 -29.05
C VAL A 40 11.93 -39.01 -30.56
N GLN A 41 12.98 -39.71 -30.97
CA GLN A 41 13.26 -40.02 -32.37
C GLN A 41 13.47 -41.53 -32.49
N SER A 42 12.70 -42.21 -33.35
CA SER A 42 12.83 -43.67 -33.58
C SER A 42 12.81 -44.55 -32.31
N ASN A 43 12.04 -44.14 -31.28
CA ASN A 43 11.95 -44.73 -29.94
C ASN A 43 13.13 -44.49 -28.98
N ASP A 44 14.17 -43.75 -29.38
CA ASP A 44 15.24 -43.30 -28.49
C ASP A 44 14.96 -41.88 -27.97
N LEU A 45 15.30 -41.65 -26.70
CA LEU A 45 15.11 -40.38 -26.01
C LEU A 45 16.34 -39.50 -26.24
N LEU A 46 16.19 -38.42 -27.00
CA LEU A 46 17.22 -37.40 -27.16
C LEU A 46 17.09 -36.41 -25.99
N LEU A 47 18.04 -36.48 -25.06
CA LEU A 47 18.20 -35.51 -23.98
C LEU A 47 19.43 -34.66 -24.27
N SER A 48 19.23 -33.36 -24.50
CA SER A 48 20.31 -32.38 -24.42
C SER A 48 19.74 -30.98 -24.24
N ASN A 49 20.05 -30.37 -23.08
CA ASN A 49 20.06 -28.93 -22.79
C ASN A 49 19.12 -28.05 -23.63
N LEU A 50 17.83 -28.31 -23.58
CA LEU A 50 16.83 -27.45 -24.20
C LEU A 50 16.73 -26.15 -23.41
N ASN A 51 16.76 -25.02 -24.11
CA ASN A 51 16.46 -23.73 -23.50
C ASN A 51 14.97 -23.47 -23.66
N ILE A 52 14.25 -23.39 -22.54
CA ILE A 52 12.82 -23.13 -22.51
C ILE A 52 12.63 -21.73 -21.94
N THR A 53 11.92 -20.90 -22.69
CA THR A 53 11.43 -19.62 -22.19
C THR A 53 9.93 -19.56 -22.36
N TYR A 54 9.22 -19.01 -21.38
CA TYR A 54 7.78 -18.89 -21.39
C TYR A 54 7.38 -17.46 -21.05
N ASP A 55 6.57 -16.86 -21.91
CA ASP A 55 5.92 -15.58 -21.69
C ASP A 55 4.51 -15.85 -21.14
N PRO A 56 4.29 -15.65 -19.82
CA PRO A 56 2.98 -15.92 -19.20
C PRO A 56 1.91 -14.91 -19.62
N VAL A 57 2.30 -13.70 -20.06
CA VAL A 57 1.38 -12.64 -20.49
C VAL A 57 0.80 -12.99 -21.85
N ASN A 58 1.66 -13.39 -22.80
CA ASN A 58 1.23 -13.76 -24.15
C ASN A 58 0.90 -15.25 -24.30
N LYS A 59 1.14 -16.06 -23.26
CA LYS A 59 0.94 -17.52 -23.25
C LYS A 59 1.75 -18.22 -24.34
N VAL A 60 2.99 -17.79 -24.52
CA VAL A 60 3.88 -18.28 -25.58
C VAL A 60 5.09 -18.97 -24.96
N ALA A 61 5.31 -20.24 -25.31
CA ALA A 61 6.57 -20.92 -25.01
C ALA A 61 7.47 -20.96 -26.25
N LEU A 62 8.75 -20.72 -26.03
CA LEU A 62 9.83 -20.88 -26.99
C LEU A 62 10.77 -21.97 -26.49
N ILE A 63 10.93 -23.02 -27.29
CA ILE A 63 11.84 -24.13 -26.98
C ILE A 63 12.93 -24.13 -28.05
N GLN A 64 14.17 -23.97 -27.62
CA GLN A 64 15.36 -23.87 -28.49
C GLN A 64 16.36 -24.99 -28.20
N GLY A 65 17.22 -25.30 -29.17
CA GLY A 65 18.20 -26.38 -29.09
C GLY A 65 17.64 -27.77 -29.42
N LEU A 66 16.55 -27.83 -30.19
CA LEU A 66 15.85 -29.08 -30.48
C LEU A 66 16.60 -30.01 -31.45
N GLY A 67 17.41 -29.46 -32.36
CA GLY A 67 18.22 -30.25 -33.30
C GLY A 67 17.45 -31.28 -34.14
N LEU A 68 16.20 -31.01 -34.53
CA LEU A 68 15.35 -32.00 -35.23
C LEU A 68 15.78 -32.17 -36.70
N GLU A 69 16.43 -33.28 -37.02
CA GLU A 69 16.91 -33.59 -38.37
C GLU A 69 15.81 -33.61 -39.44
N LEU A 70 16.13 -33.08 -40.62
CA LEU A 70 15.29 -33.15 -41.82
C LEU A 70 15.10 -34.61 -42.28
N GLY A 71 13.88 -34.97 -42.70
CA GLY A 71 13.57 -36.28 -43.27
C GLY A 71 13.33 -37.41 -42.26
N LYS A 72 13.42 -37.12 -40.95
CA LYS A 72 13.09 -38.05 -39.86
C LYS A 72 11.80 -37.65 -39.14
N THR A 73 11.13 -38.62 -38.54
CA THR A 73 9.95 -38.39 -37.70
C THR A 73 10.40 -38.14 -36.27
N HIS A 74 9.90 -37.05 -35.69
CA HIS A 74 10.19 -36.64 -34.32
C HIS A 74 8.90 -36.52 -33.53
N LEU A 75 8.97 -36.86 -32.24
CA LEU A 75 7.88 -36.73 -31.30
C LEU A 75 8.37 -35.88 -30.14
N ILE A 76 7.72 -34.74 -29.92
CA ILE A 76 8.07 -33.84 -28.82
C ILE A 76 6.98 -33.94 -27.77
N ARG A 77 7.35 -34.24 -26.53
CA ARG A 77 6.46 -34.26 -25.37
C ARG A 77 6.88 -33.19 -24.40
N TRP A 78 5.92 -32.55 -23.75
CA TRP A 78 6.23 -31.65 -22.64
C TRP A 78 5.32 -31.87 -21.44
N THR A 79 5.86 -31.63 -20.26
CA THR A 79 5.10 -31.53 -19.01
C THR A 79 4.95 -30.07 -18.66
N LEU A 80 3.71 -29.67 -18.41
CA LEU A 80 3.42 -28.35 -17.89
C LEU A 80 3.63 -28.35 -16.38
N GLY A 81 4.15 -27.25 -15.86
CA GLY A 81 4.29 -27.02 -14.43
C GLY A 81 4.18 -25.53 -14.12
N THR A 82 3.97 -25.22 -12.84
CA THR A 82 3.99 -23.84 -12.38
C THR A 82 5.44 -23.39 -12.26
N SER A 83 5.80 -22.36 -13.02
CA SER A 83 7.09 -21.67 -12.85
C SER A 83 7.26 -21.26 -11.39
N VAL A 84 8.48 -21.28 -10.86
CA VAL A 84 8.74 -20.87 -9.47
C VAL A 84 8.23 -19.44 -9.21
N THR A 85 8.36 -18.55 -10.19
CA THR A 85 7.92 -17.15 -10.11
C THR A 85 6.39 -17.00 -10.14
N GLU A 86 5.68 -17.94 -10.79
CA GLU A 86 4.21 -17.99 -10.91
C GLU A 86 3.54 -18.68 -9.70
N LYS A 87 4.30 -19.01 -8.64
CA LYS A 87 3.73 -19.53 -7.39
C LYS A 87 3.17 -18.39 -6.54
N PHE A 88 1.86 -18.20 -6.60
CA PHE A 88 1.16 -17.29 -5.69
C PHE A 88 0.91 -17.96 -4.35
N ASP A 89 1.28 -17.28 -3.27
CA ASP A 89 1.14 -17.78 -1.89
C ASP A 89 -0.33 -17.97 -1.51
N CYS A 90 -0.67 -19.18 -1.09
CA CYS A 90 -2.03 -19.55 -0.66
C CYS A 90 -2.16 -19.59 0.87
N HIS A 91 -1.06 -19.56 1.61
CA HIS A 91 -1.07 -19.57 3.08
C HIS A 91 -0.09 -18.54 3.65
N PRO A 92 -0.41 -17.24 3.53
CA PRO A 92 0.50 -16.17 3.94
C PRO A 92 0.64 -15.98 5.45
N GLY A 93 -0.13 -16.71 6.26
CA GLY A 93 0.01 -16.70 7.71
C GLY A 93 1.28 -17.42 8.20
N PRO A 94 1.78 -17.09 9.41
CA PRO A 94 3.08 -17.55 9.93
C PRO A 94 3.16 -19.07 10.24
N SER A 95 2.05 -19.79 10.17
CA SER A 95 1.91 -21.20 10.56
C SER A 95 1.53 -22.12 9.39
N ALA A 96 2.04 -21.86 8.20
CA ALA A 96 1.81 -22.71 7.04
C ALA A 96 2.40 -24.12 7.25
N SER A 97 1.58 -25.16 7.12
CA SER A 97 2.00 -26.55 7.07
C SER A 97 1.46 -27.22 5.81
N LYS A 98 1.98 -28.40 5.48
CA LYS A 98 1.45 -29.19 4.37
C LYS A 98 -0.03 -29.49 4.56
N GLU A 99 -0.43 -29.89 5.76
CA GLU A 99 -1.81 -30.22 6.11
C GLU A 99 -2.73 -28.99 5.99
N SER A 100 -2.32 -27.83 6.55
CA SER A 100 -3.14 -26.61 6.45
C SER A 100 -3.24 -26.12 5.00
N CYS A 101 -2.19 -26.28 4.21
CA CYS A 101 -2.19 -25.96 2.78
C CYS A 101 -3.17 -26.83 1.97
N GLU A 102 -3.12 -28.15 2.17
CA GLU A 102 -3.98 -29.10 1.47
C GLU A 102 -5.46 -28.92 1.87
N GLN A 103 -5.72 -28.52 3.12
CA GLN A 103 -7.04 -28.14 3.61
C GLN A 103 -7.61 -26.89 2.93
N LEU A 104 -6.76 -25.94 2.52
CA LEU A 104 -7.16 -24.80 1.68
C LEU A 104 -7.38 -25.18 0.20
N GLY A 105 -7.01 -26.41 -0.18
CA GLY A 105 -7.08 -26.89 -1.56
C GLY A 105 -5.91 -26.51 -2.44
N CYS A 106 -4.83 -26.06 -1.82
CA CYS A 106 -3.60 -25.63 -2.47
C CYS A 106 -2.57 -26.76 -2.56
N ILE A 107 -1.46 -26.50 -3.27
CA ILE A 107 -0.36 -27.44 -3.43
C ILE A 107 0.77 -27.06 -2.49
N TRP A 108 1.31 -28.06 -1.79
CA TRP A 108 2.54 -27.93 -1.03
C TRP A 108 3.73 -28.46 -1.84
N THR A 109 4.67 -27.59 -2.21
CA THR A 109 5.96 -27.98 -2.80
C THR A 109 7.11 -27.27 -2.09
N GLU A 110 7.98 -28.04 -1.44
CA GLU A 110 9.18 -27.50 -0.79
C GLU A 110 10.17 -27.01 -1.83
N ASP A 111 10.66 -25.78 -1.66
CA ASP A 111 11.72 -25.18 -2.48
C ASP A 111 12.79 -24.57 -1.57
N THR A 112 13.83 -25.35 -1.28
CA THR A 112 14.95 -24.90 -0.45
C THR A 112 16.03 -24.18 -1.25
N ALA A 113 15.92 -24.16 -2.59
CA ALA A 113 16.90 -23.53 -3.47
C ALA A 113 16.63 -22.03 -3.64
N ASN A 114 15.37 -21.62 -3.60
CA ASN A 114 14.95 -20.23 -3.83
C ASN A 114 14.30 -19.64 -2.57
N ALA A 115 15.01 -18.72 -1.89
CA ALA A 115 14.47 -18.05 -0.71
C ALA A 115 13.22 -17.21 -1.05
N GLY A 116 12.20 -17.30 -0.20
CA GLY A 116 10.96 -16.50 -0.31
C GLY A 116 9.86 -17.11 -1.18
N VAL A 117 10.16 -18.17 -1.95
CA VAL A 117 9.14 -18.89 -2.72
C VAL A 117 8.15 -19.58 -1.76
N PRO A 118 6.84 -19.39 -1.93
CA PRO A 118 5.86 -19.99 -1.03
C PRO A 118 5.79 -21.50 -1.24
N TYR A 119 5.92 -22.26 -0.15
CA TYR A 119 5.75 -23.71 -0.17
C TYR A 119 4.29 -24.09 -0.44
N CYS A 120 3.36 -23.36 0.20
CA CYS A 120 1.94 -23.47 -0.09
C CYS A 120 1.52 -22.47 -1.15
N HIS A 121 1.16 -22.96 -2.34
CA HIS A 121 0.77 -22.10 -3.44
C HIS A 121 -0.51 -22.57 -4.13
N TYR A 122 -1.19 -21.66 -4.80
CA TYR A 122 -2.41 -21.98 -5.55
C TYR A 122 -2.15 -23.06 -6.62
N ASN A 123 -3.17 -23.91 -6.81
CA ASN A 123 -3.17 -25.01 -7.76
C ASN A 123 -3.83 -24.60 -9.09
N GLY A 124 -3.09 -23.87 -9.93
CA GLY A 124 -3.58 -23.39 -11.23
C GLY A 124 -3.96 -21.91 -11.24
N PHE A 125 -4.79 -21.50 -12.20
CA PHE A 125 -5.16 -20.09 -12.43
C PHE A 125 -6.58 -19.72 -11.97
N ASP A 126 -7.41 -20.68 -11.56
CA ASP A 126 -8.79 -20.42 -11.13
C ASP A 126 -8.84 -19.71 -9.76
N ASN A 127 -9.74 -18.75 -9.55
CA ASN A 127 -9.86 -17.96 -8.32
C ASN A 127 -11.24 -18.02 -7.66
N GLY A 128 -12.05 -19.03 -8.00
CA GLY A 128 -13.31 -19.34 -7.33
C GLY A 128 -14.47 -18.38 -7.61
N TYR A 129 -14.21 -17.21 -8.22
CA TYR A 129 -15.21 -16.29 -8.73
C TYR A 129 -15.30 -16.37 -10.26
N SER A 130 -16.52 -16.26 -10.79
CA SER A 130 -16.79 -16.04 -12.22
C SER A 130 -17.45 -14.67 -12.42
N ALA A 131 -17.25 -14.08 -13.59
CA ALA A 131 -17.94 -12.84 -13.96
C ALA A 131 -19.07 -13.12 -14.95
N ASP A 132 -20.29 -12.78 -14.52
CA ASP A 132 -21.51 -12.92 -15.29
C ASP A 132 -22.07 -11.54 -15.66
N ASP A 133 -22.96 -11.51 -16.66
CA ASP A 133 -23.69 -10.29 -17.09
C ASP A 133 -22.80 -9.08 -17.43
N VAL A 134 -21.61 -9.32 -17.99
CA VAL A 134 -20.65 -8.26 -18.30
C VAL A 134 -21.22 -7.30 -19.35
N THR A 135 -21.49 -6.07 -18.91
CA THR A 135 -22.09 -5.02 -19.74
C THR A 135 -21.09 -3.89 -19.95
N TYR A 136 -20.74 -3.65 -21.21
CA TYR A 136 -19.87 -2.54 -21.62
C TYR A 136 -20.71 -1.35 -22.06
N THR A 137 -20.34 -0.16 -21.59
CA THR A 137 -20.96 1.12 -21.95
C THR A 137 -19.88 2.12 -22.35
N ALA A 138 -20.29 3.27 -22.90
CA ALA A 138 -19.34 4.34 -23.22
C ALA A 138 -18.62 4.89 -21.97
N SER A 139 -19.28 4.83 -20.81
CA SER A 139 -18.81 5.41 -19.54
C SER A 139 -18.17 4.40 -18.58
N GLY A 140 -18.18 3.10 -18.89
CA GLY A 140 -17.71 2.09 -17.95
C GLY A 140 -18.11 0.66 -18.27
N VAL A 141 -17.81 -0.23 -17.32
CA VAL A 141 -18.15 -1.66 -17.36
C VAL A 141 -18.86 -2.04 -16.07
N MET A 142 -19.85 -2.91 -16.16
CA MET A 142 -20.49 -3.51 -14.98
C MET A 142 -20.52 -5.02 -15.14
N ALA A 143 -20.24 -5.76 -14.07
CA ALA A 143 -20.37 -7.21 -14.02
C ALA A 143 -20.81 -7.68 -12.63
N ASN A 144 -21.54 -8.79 -12.58
CA ASN A 144 -21.82 -9.49 -11.33
C ASN A 144 -20.74 -10.57 -11.14
N LEU A 145 -20.22 -10.69 -9.93
CA LEU A 145 -19.26 -11.74 -9.60
C LEU A 145 -19.93 -12.77 -8.70
N THR A 146 -19.86 -14.03 -9.09
CA THR A 146 -20.48 -15.13 -8.35
C THR A 146 -19.41 -16.07 -7.82
N PHE A 147 -19.41 -16.32 -6.51
CA PHE A 147 -18.51 -17.28 -5.90
C PHE A 147 -19.04 -18.73 -6.06
N SER A 148 -18.19 -19.62 -6.54
CA SER A 148 -18.47 -21.06 -6.62
C SER A 148 -18.21 -21.74 -5.28
N LYS A 149 -19.24 -22.37 -4.69
CA LYS A 149 -19.09 -23.13 -3.43
C LYS A 149 -18.24 -24.40 -3.57
N ASN A 150 -18.08 -24.94 -4.79
CA ASN A 150 -17.25 -26.12 -5.02
C ASN A 150 -15.75 -25.87 -4.78
N THR A 151 -15.37 -24.60 -4.65
CA THR A 151 -14.01 -24.14 -4.33
C THR A 151 -13.76 -23.96 -2.82
N LEU A 152 -14.78 -24.12 -1.96
CA LEU A 152 -14.63 -24.08 -0.50
C LEU A 152 -14.03 -25.39 0.02
N ARG A 153 -12.86 -25.32 0.64
CA ARG A 153 -12.29 -26.49 1.36
C ARG A 153 -12.13 -26.26 2.87
N ALA A 154 -11.59 -25.12 3.30
CA ALA A 154 -11.55 -24.73 4.71
C ALA A 154 -11.39 -23.21 4.84
N TYR A 155 -12.22 -22.56 5.66
CA TYR A 155 -12.08 -21.15 6.05
C TYR A 155 -12.68 -20.94 7.44
N GLU A 156 -12.16 -19.99 8.20
CA GLU A 156 -12.88 -19.48 9.37
C GLU A 156 -14.17 -18.77 8.95
N LYS A 157 -15.14 -18.65 9.87
CA LYS A 157 -16.44 -18.03 9.56
C LYS A 157 -16.31 -16.56 9.11
N SER A 158 -15.39 -15.80 9.71
CA SER A 158 -15.04 -14.42 9.33
C SER A 158 -14.28 -14.32 7.99
N MET A 159 -13.69 -15.43 7.54
CA MET A 159 -12.97 -15.58 6.28
C MET A 159 -13.80 -16.29 5.20
N SER A 160 -15.08 -16.55 5.45
CA SER A 160 -15.97 -17.16 4.47
C SER A 160 -16.23 -16.19 3.30
N PRO A 161 -15.96 -16.59 2.04
CA PRO A 161 -16.15 -15.73 0.87
C PRO A 161 -17.58 -15.22 0.74
N ILE A 162 -17.73 -13.95 0.37
CA ILE A 162 -19.00 -13.32 0.07
C ILE A 162 -19.52 -13.87 -1.26
N GLY A 163 -20.73 -14.42 -1.24
CA GLY A 163 -21.26 -15.23 -2.34
C GLY A 163 -21.48 -14.46 -3.66
N THR A 164 -21.83 -13.18 -3.59
CA THR A 164 -22.12 -12.33 -4.74
C THR A 164 -21.54 -10.94 -4.54
N LEU A 165 -20.83 -10.43 -5.54
CA LEU A 165 -20.24 -9.09 -5.55
C LEU A 165 -20.60 -8.37 -6.84
N ARG A 166 -20.33 -7.06 -6.88
CA ARG A 166 -20.43 -6.26 -8.09
C ARG A 166 -19.08 -5.66 -8.42
N LEU A 167 -18.69 -5.79 -9.69
CA LEU A 167 -17.64 -5.00 -10.31
C LEU A 167 -18.29 -3.81 -11.02
N GLU A 168 -17.84 -2.61 -10.69
CA GLU A 168 -18.16 -1.38 -11.41
C GLU A 168 -16.86 -0.69 -11.85
N VAL A 169 -16.68 -0.51 -13.15
CA VAL A 169 -15.58 0.24 -13.75
C VAL A 169 -16.13 1.56 -14.27
N LYS A 170 -15.54 2.69 -13.87
CA LYS A 170 -15.89 4.03 -14.34
C LYS A 170 -14.73 4.64 -15.12
N TYR A 171 -15.03 5.15 -16.30
CA TYR A 171 -14.07 5.89 -17.12
C TYR A 171 -14.18 7.39 -16.83
N HIS A 172 -13.59 7.83 -15.72
CA HIS A 172 -13.72 9.22 -15.26
C HIS A 172 -13.22 10.23 -16.29
N SER A 173 -12.02 10.02 -16.83
CA SER A 173 -11.43 10.86 -17.87
C SER A 173 -10.70 10.00 -18.91
N ASN A 174 -10.06 10.63 -19.89
CA ASN A 174 -9.26 9.90 -20.88
C ASN A 174 -7.98 9.27 -20.29
N HIS A 175 -7.52 9.74 -19.13
CA HIS A 175 -6.28 9.32 -18.46
C HIS A 175 -6.52 8.71 -17.06
N MET A 176 -7.76 8.71 -16.55
CA MET A 176 -8.10 8.16 -15.25
C MET A 176 -9.31 7.23 -15.32
N LEU A 177 -9.20 6.07 -14.68
CA LEU A 177 -10.31 5.15 -14.43
C LEU A 177 -10.38 4.77 -12.96
N GLN A 178 -11.56 4.29 -12.57
CA GLN A 178 -11.79 3.63 -11.29
C GLN A 178 -12.35 2.23 -11.56
N PHE A 179 -11.93 1.22 -10.82
CA PHE A 179 -12.69 0.00 -10.70
C PHE A 179 -12.94 -0.34 -9.24
N LYS A 180 -14.17 -0.72 -8.96
CA LYS A 180 -14.65 -0.99 -7.62
C LYS A 180 -15.27 -2.38 -7.55
N ILE A 181 -14.83 -3.20 -6.60
CA ILE A 181 -15.44 -4.49 -6.25
C ILE A 181 -15.99 -4.40 -4.85
N TYR A 182 -17.30 -4.62 -4.70
CA TYR A 182 -18.02 -4.44 -3.44
C TYR A 182 -19.20 -5.41 -3.30
N ASP A 183 -19.64 -5.60 -2.06
CA ASP A 183 -20.90 -6.27 -1.77
C ASP A 183 -22.06 -5.29 -2.02
N TYR A 184 -22.86 -5.56 -3.06
CA TYR A 184 -24.00 -4.73 -3.43
C TYR A 184 -25.27 -5.07 -2.65
N ALA A 185 -25.28 -6.17 -1.89
CA ALA A 185 -26.38 -6.58 -1.02
C ALA A 185 -26.22 -6.02 0.40
N ASN A 186 -24.98 -5.91 0.90
CA ASN A 186 -24.67 -5.39 2.23
C ASN A 186 -23.67 -4.24 2.16
N LYS A 187 -24.03 -3.09 2.73
CA LYS A 187 -23.13 -1.94 2.80
C LYS A 187 -21.89 -2.28 3.64
N ARG A 188 -20.71 -2.10 3.05
CA ARG A 188 -19.41 -2.27 3.71
C ARG A 188 -18.79 -0.91 4.03
N TYR A 189 -17.76 -0.92 4.88
CA TYR A 189 -16.96 0.27 5.12
C TYR A 189 -16.27 0.73 3.83
N GLU A 190 -16.37 2.03 3.55
CA GLU A 190 -15.67 2.73 2.48
C GLU A 190 -14.96 3.94 3.08
N VAL A 191 -13.78 4.26 2.57
CA VAL A 191 -12.94 5.33 3.12
C VAL A 191 -13.65 6.68 2.98
N PRO A 192 -13.91 7.40 4.08
CA PRO A 192 -14.67 8.66 4.05
C PRO A 192 -13.76 9.87 3.76
N VAL A 193 -12.82 9.73 2.81
CA VAL A 193 -11.94 10.83 2.38
C VAL A 193 -12.42 11.35 1.03
N PRO A 194 -12.79 12.64 0.91
CA PRO A 194 -13.22 13.20 -0.36
C PRO A 194 -12.11 13.14 -1.42
N LEU A 195 -12.49 12.78 -2.65
CA LEU A 195 -11.64 12.83 -3.82
C LEU A 195 -12.18 13.86 -4.83
N ASN A 196 -11.28 14.50 -5.58
CA ASN A 196 -11.63 15.45 -6.63
C ASN A 196 -11.95 14.71 -7.93
N LEU A 197 -13.18 14.22 -8.05
CA LEU A 197 -13.66 13.51 -9.23
C LEU A 197 -14.54 14.40 -10.12
N PRO A 198 -14.52 14.20 -11.45
CA PRO A 198 -15.53 14.75 -12.33
C PRO A 198 -16.95 14.37 -11.87
N THR A 199 -17.90 15.29 -11.99
CA THR A 199 -19.30 15.04 -11.58
C THR A 199 -19.99 13.95 -12.42
N SER A 200 -19.51 13.73 -13.64
CA SER A 200 -19.91 12.65 -14.54
C SER A 200 -18.71 12.21 -15.37
N PRO A 201 -18.66 10.95 -15.86
CA PRO A 201 -17.62 10.49 -16.78
C PRO A 201 -17.43 11.42 -17.98
N GLU A 202 -16.22 11.94 -18.16
CA GLU A 202 -15.83 12.86 -19.26
C GLU A 202 -15.02 12.15 -20.36
N SER A 203 -14.75 10.85 -20.18
CA SER A 203 -13.98 10.03 -21.12
C SER A 203 -14.71 9.85 -22.46
N THR A 204 -13.97 9.88 -23.56
CA THR A 204 -14.50 9.62 -24.92
C THR A 204 -13.80 8.40 -25.53
N VAL A 205 -14.53 7.60 -26.30
CA VAL A 205 -13.98 6.36 -26.88
C VAL A 205 -12.81 6.67 -27.82
N GLU A 206 -12.76 7.85 -28.44
CA GLU A 206 -11.69 8.23 -29.37
C GLU A 206 -10.41 8.68 -28.65
N SER A 207 -10.54 9.38 -27.52
CA SER A 207 -9.40 10.00 -26.83
C SER A 207 -8.94 9.23 -25.59
N ARG A 208 -9.71 8.25 -25.11
CA ARG A 208 -9.35 7.42 -23.95
C ARG A 208 -8.03 6.70 -24.22
N LEU A 209 -7.10 6.79 -23.26
CA LEU A 209 -5.75 6.24 -23.35
C LEU A 209 -5.66 4.75 -22.97
N TYR A 210 -6.75 4.19 -22.45
CA TYR A 210 -6.82 2.83 -21.94
C TYR A 210 -8.06 2.08 -22.44
N ASP A 211 -7.98 0.76 -22.42
CA ASP A 211 -9.11 -0.15 -22.52
C ASP A 211 -9.17 -1.07 -21.31
N VAL A 212 -10.38 -1.46 -20.93
CA VAL A 212 -10.62 -2.40 -19.84
C VAL A 212 -11.36 -3.61 -20.40
N THR A 213 -10.89 -4.81 -20.07
CA THR A 213 -11.59 -6.05 -20.38
C THR A 213 -11.80 -6.87 -19.11
N VAL A 214 -12.96 -7.52 -19.00
CA VAL A 214 -13.30 -8.42 -17.91
C VAL A 214 -13.28 -9.85 -18.44
N GLN A 215 -12.48 -10.69 -17.80
CA GLN A 215 -12.40 -12.12 -18.05
C GLN A 215 -13.39 -12.85 -17.13
N ASP A 216 -14.09 -13.83 -17.68
CA ASP A 216 -15.11 -14.60 -16.95
C ASP A 216 -14.46 -15.64 -16.02
N LYS A 217 -13.73 -16.63 -16.59
CA LYS A 217 -13.19 -17.76 -15.82
C LYS A 217 -11.75 -18.12 -16.22
N PRO A 218 -10.76 -17.98 -15.32
CA PRO A 218 -10.84 -17.25 -14.04
C PRO A 218 -11.28 -15.81 -14.22
N PHE A 219 -11.99 -15.29 -13.22
CA PHE A 219 -12.32 -13.88 -13.16
C PHE A 219 -11.03 -13.05 -13.19
N GLY A 220 -11.03 -11.97 -13.96
CA GLY A 220 -9.91 -11.03 -13.98
C GLY A 220 -10.27 -9.73 -14.65
N ILE A 221 -9.60 -8.66 -14.26
CA ILE A 221 -9.68 -7.35 -14.90
C ILE A 221 -8.36 -7.13 -15.60
N GLN A 222 -8.40 -6.78 -16.87
CA GLN A 222 -7.23 -6.37 -17.61
C GLN A 222 -7.40 -4.91 -18.05
N VAL A 223 -6.40 -4.07 -17.71
CA VAL A 223 -6.30 -2.69 -18.20
C VAL A 223 -5.12 -2.60 -19.15
N ARG A 224 -5.36 -2.08 -20.35
CA ARG A 224 -4.38 -1.98 -21.41
C ARG A 224 -4.20 -0.54 -21.87
N ARG A 225 -2.96 -0.08 -21.98
CA ARG A 225 -2.61 1.18 -22.64
C ARG A 225 -2.85 1.05 -24.14
N ARG A 226 -3.67 1.94 -24.71
CA ARG A 226 -4.08 1.87 -26.12
C ARG A 226 -2.97 2.19 -27.11
N SER A 227 -2.10 3.14 -26.78
CA SER A 227 -1.05 3.60 -27.69
C SER A 227 -0.03 2.50 -28.01
N THR A 228 0.24 1.61 -27.06
CA THR A 228 1.33 0.63 -27.16
C THR A 228 0.81 -0.81 -27.10
N GLY A 229 -0.39 -1.02 -26.58
CA GLY A 229 -0.92 -2.33 -26.27
C GLY A 229 -0.38 -2.92 -24.96
N THR A 230 0.43 -2.20 -24.18
CA THR A 230 0.97 -2.68 -22.89
C THR A 230 -0.16 -2.97 -21.90
N VAL A 231 -0.13 -4.14 -21.27
CA VAL A 231 -1.05 -4.48 -20.18
C VAL A 231 -0.49 -3.90 -18.88
N ILE A 232 -1.20 -2.95 -18.29
CA ILE A 232 -0.76 -2.23 -17.08
C ILE A 232 -1.39 -2.79 -15.79
N TRP A 233 -2.46 -3.56 -15.94
CA TRP A 233 -3.07 -4.33 -14.85
C TRP A 233 -3.64 -5.62 -15.42
N ASP A 234 -3.39 -6.74 -14.76
CA ASP A 234 -3.93 -8.05 -15.10
C ASP A 234 -4.15 -8.87 -13.85
N SER A 235 -5.40 -8.87 -13.36
CA SER A 235 -5.81 -9.64 -12.20
C SER A 235 -6.39 -11.01 -12.54
N GLN A 236 -6.17 -11.52 -13.75
CA GLN A 236 -6.53 -12.90 -14.12
C GLN A 236 -5.54 -13.89 -13.48
N LEU A 237 -5.60 -13.98 -12.15
CA LEU A 237 -4.70 -14.70 -11.27
C LEU A 237 -5.50 -15.49 -10.21
N PRO A 238 -4.95 -16.59 -9.67
CA PRO A 238 -5.70 -17.50 -8.79
C PRO A 238 -6.04 -16.93 -7.40
N THR A 239 -5.56 -15.74 -7.08
CA THR A 239 -5.51 -15.21 -5.71
C THR A 239 -6.78 -14.50 -5.27
N PHE A 240 -7.69 -14.16 -6.18
CA PHE A 240 -8.85 -13.33 -5.86
C PHE A 240 -9.71 -14.01 -4.78
N THR A 241 -9.86 -13.34 -3.64
CA THR A 241 -10.66 -13.79 -2.50
C THR A 241 -11.33 -12.56 -1.90
N PHE A 242 -12.60 -12.66 -1.53
CA PHE A 242 -13.33 -11.53 -0.93
C PHE A 242 -14.22 -12.03 0.19
N SER A 243 -13.73 -11.90 1.41
CA SER A 243 -14.42 -12.24 2.65
C SER A 243 -14.61 -10.99 3.51
N ASP A 244 -15.35 -11.12 4.62
CA ASP A 244 -15.65 -9.97 5.47
C ASP A 244 -14.39 -9.29 6.04
N MET A 245 -13.41 -10.08 6.49
CA MET A 245 -12.17 -9.58 7.08
C MET A 245 -10.89 -10.07 6.36
N PHE A 246 -11.03 -10.56 5.13
CA PHE A 246 -9.88 -10.95 4.30
C PHE A 246 -10.23 -10.77 2.82
N ILE A 247 -9.59 -9.80 2.18
CA ILE A 247 -9.75 -9.53 0.76
C ILE A 247 -8.37 -9.58 0.12
N GLN A 248 -8.25 -10.36 -0.95
CA GLN A 248 -7.01 -10.55 -1.68
C GLN A 248 -7.24 -10.34 -3.18
N ILE A 249 -6.34 -9.61 -3.82
CA ILE A 249 -6.29 -9.46 -5.28
C ILE A 249 -4.84 -9.31 -5.71
N SER A 250 -4.45 -10.02 -6.77
CA SER A 250 -3.13 -9.85 -7.38
C SER A 250 -3.25 -9.23 -8.76
N THR A 251 -2.15 -8.64 -9.22
CA THR A 251 -1.97 -8.21 -10.60
C THR A 251 -0.59 -8.59 -11.11
N ARG A 252 -0.48 -8.98 -12.38
CA ARG A 252 0.81 -8.89 -13.10
C ARG A 252 1.13 -7.42 -13.35
N LEU A 253 2.41 -7.07 -13.28
CA LEU A 253 2.89 -5.72 -13.52
C LEU A 253 3.43 -5.62 -14.95
N ALA A 254 3.36 -4.42 -15.55
CA ALA A 254 3.88 -4.17 -16.89
C ALA A 254 5.41 -4.30 -17.00
N SER A 255 6.14 -4.19 -15.88
CA SER A 255 7.60 -4.28 -15.82
C SER A 255 8.08 -4.58 -14.39
N GLN A 256 9.40 -4.68 -14.22
CA GLN A 256 10.10 -4.83 -12.93
C GLN A 256 10.25 -3.51 -12.14
N TYR A 257 9.76 -2.39 -12.66
CA TYR A 257 10.07 -1.04 -12.14
C TYR A 257 8.87 -0.43 -11.41
N LEU A 258 8.74 -0.74 -10.12
CA LEU A 258 7.70 -0.20 -9.25
C LEU A 258 8.28 0.71 -8.16
N TYR A 259 7.57 1.80 -7.86
CA TYR A 259 7.92 2.84 -6.90
C TYR A 259 6.71 3.21 -6.05
N GLY A 260 6.91 3.58 -4.79
CA GLY A 260 5.82 3.88 -3.86
C GLY A 260 5.63 2.81 -2.79
N PHE A 261 4.42 2.72 -2.27
CA PHE A 261 4.07 2.12 -0.98
C PHE A 261 4.76 2.81 0.21
N GLY A 262 4.02 3.06 1.27
CA GLY A 262 4.54 3.74 2.46
C GLY A 262 3.48 3.82 3.57
N GLU A 263 3.84 4.24 4.77
CA GLU A 263 5.19 4.63 5.18
C GLU A 263 5.95 3.44 5.79
N ALA A 264 7.12 3.15 5.21
CA ALA A 264 8.03 2.11 5.68
C ALA A 264 9.46 2.42 5.23
N GLU A 265 10.47 1.95 5.97
CA GLU A 265 11.86 2.14 5.58
C GLU A 265 12.24 1.17 4.46
N HIS A 266 12.32 1.73 3.27
CA HIS A 266 12.70 1.07 2.05
C HIS A 266 14.21 1.18 1.81
N THR A 267 14.88 0.08 1.43
CA THR A 267 16.35 0.04 1.23
C THR A 267 16.84 0.71 -0.06
N MET A 268 15.96 0.87 -1.04
CA MET A 268 16.21 1.46 -2.35
C MET A 268 14.93 2.12 -2.84
N TYR A 269 14.96 2.99 -3.86
CA TYR A 269 13.75 3.66 -4.36
C TYR A 269 12.84 2.74 -5.19
N ARG A 270 13.42 1.99 -6.14
CA ARG A 270 12.72 0.91 -6.88
C ARG A 270 12.43 -0.25 -5.91
N ARG A 271 11.23 -0.81 -5.91
CA ARG A 271 10.93 -2.00 -5.08
C ARG A 271 11.71 -3.22 -5.56
N ASP A 272 12.13 -4.05 -4.61
CA ASP A 272 12.65 -5.39 -4.89
C ASP A 272 11.46 -6.35 -5.11
N MET A 273 11.43 -6.97 -6.29
CA MET A 273 10.37 -7.91 -6.69
C MET A 273 10.62 -9.32 -6.15
N ASN A 274 11.74 -9.57 -5.45
CA ASN A 274 12.11 -10.92 -5.02
C ASN A 274 11.43 -11.37 -3.72
N TRP A 275 10.12 -11.60 -3.75
CA TRP A 275 9.34 -12.17 -2.64
C TRP A 275 9.37 -11.31 -1.36
N HIS A 276 9.00 -10.03 -1.50
CA HIS A 276 8.96 -9.10 -0.38
C HIS A 276 7.54 -8.71 -0.01
N THR A 277 7.16 -9.01 1.23
CA THR A 277 5.94 -8.50 1.88
C THR A 277 6.23 -7.25 2.69
N TRP A 278 5.35 -6.25 2.59
CA TRP A 278 5.38 -5.00 3.33
C TRP A 278 4.04 -4.75 4.00
N GLY A 279 4.03 -4.68 5.34
CA GLY A 279 2.84 -4.33 6.11
C GLY A 279 2.55 -2.82 6.01
N MET A 280 1.27 -2.47 6.04
CA MET A 280 0.78 -1.10 6.04
C MET A 280 -0.32 -0.98 7.09
N PHE A 281 -0.01 -0.24 8.15
CA PHE A 281 -0.94 0.15 9.21
C PHE A 281 -0.25 1.25 10.01
N THR A 282 -0.93 2.38 10.25
CA THR A 282 -0.33 3.54 10.94
C THR A 282 0.14 3.12 12.32
N ARG A 283 1.43 3.31 12.60
CA ARG A 283 2.05 2.87 13.85
C ARG A 283 3.19 3.80 14.24
N ASP A 284 3.25 4.18 15.51
CA ASP A 284 4.44 4.76 16.10
C ASP A 284 5.56 3.71 16.14
N GLN A 285 6.39 3.75 15.11
CA GLN A 285 7.49 2.83 14.90
C GLN A 285 8.59 3.61 14.16
N PRO A 286 9.75 3.82 14.81
CA PRO A 286 10.93 4.35 14.14
C PRO A 286 11.21 3.61 12.83
N PRO A 287 11.70 4.31 11.78
CA PRO A 287 12.01 3.71 10.50
C PRO A 287 12.81 2.42 10.67
N GLY A 288 12.32 1.36 10.04
CA GLY A 288 12.95 0.05 10.08
C GLY A 288 12.50 -0.82 8.91
N TYR A 289 13.42 -1.64 8.41
CA TYR A 289 13.17 -2.51 7.27
C TYR A 289 11.96 -3.44 7.50
N LYS A 290 11.00 -3.40 6.58
CA LYS A 290 9.72 -4.15 6.62
C LYS A 290 8.83 -3.87 7.84
N MET A 291 9.07 -2.75 8.54
CA MET A 291 8.19 -2.30 9.62
C MET A 291 7.23 -1.24 9.07
N ASN A 292 5.93 -1.45 9.25
CA ASN A 292 4.94 -0.40 9.04
C ASN A 292 5.19 0.74 10.04
N SER A 293 5.15 1.98 9.55
CA SER A 293 5.48 3.19 10.31
C SER A 293 4.29 4.15 10.33
N TYR A 294 4.55 5.46 10.38
CA TYR A 294 3.56 6.48 10.75
C TYR A 294 2.40 6.60 9.76
N GLY A 295 2.70 6.73 8.46
CA GLY A 295 1.72 6.91 7.39
C GLY A 295 1.19 5.62 6.76
N PHE A 296 0.10 5.77 6.00
CA PHE A 296 -0.54 4.71 5.22
C PHE A 296 -0.81 5.21 3.79
N GLN A 297 -0.07 4.68 2.81
CA GLN A 297 0.00 5.15 1.43
C GLN A 297 -0.05 3.97 0.44
N PRO A 298 -1.25 3.44 0.13
CA PRO A 298 -1.46 2.30 -0.77
C PRO A 298 -1.44 2.75 -2.25
N PHE A 299 -0.47 3.60 -2.61
CA PHE A 299 -0.24 4.10 -3.96
C PHE A 299 1.10 3.62 -4.48
N TYR A 300 1.13 3.20 -5.75
CA TYR A 300 2.37 2.97 -6.47
C TYR A 300 2.36 3.62 -7.85
N MET A 301 3.55 3.91 -8.34
CA MET A 301 3.81 4.23 -9.73
C MET A 301 4.67 3.12 -10.34
N SER A 302 4.36 2.74 -11.57
CA SER A 302 5.13 1.76 -12.34
C SER A 302 5.60 2.39 -13.66
N LEU A 303 6.88 2.17 -13.98
CA LEU A 303 7.42 2.47 -15.31
C LEU A 303 7.14 1.28 -16.22
N GLU A 304 6.73 1.53 -17.44
CA GLU A 304 6.59 0.52 -18.49
C GLU A 304 7.92 0.37 -19.24
N GLU A 305 8.10 -0.75 -19.96
CA GLU A 305 9.35 -1.07 -20.66
C GLU A 305 9.77 -0.02 -21.70
N ASP A 306 8.80 0.74 -22.23
CA ASP A 306 9.03 1.80 -23.22
C ASP A 306 9.20 3.20 -22.60
N GLY A 307 9.23 3.29 -21.27
CA GLY A 307 9.35 4.54 -20.52
C GLY A 307 8.03 5.25 -20.24
N ASN A 308 6.89 4.72 -20.70
CA ASN A 308 5.59 5.19 -20.23
C ASN A 308 5.42 4.94 -18.71
N ALA A 309 4.49 5.63 -18.06
CA ALA A 309 4.23 5.44 -16.64
C ALA A 309 2.74 5.39 -16.31
N HIS A 310 2.37 4.63 -15.28
CA HIS A 310 1.04 4.65 -14.70
C HIS A 310 1.11 4.61 -13.17
N GLY A 311 0.07 5.12 -12.53
CA GLY A 311 -0.10 5.09 -11.08
C GLY A 311 -1.37 4.35 -10.69
N VAL A 312 -1.33 3.67 -9.54
CA VAL A 312 -2.47 2.93 -9.00
C VAL A 312 -2.60 3.21 -7.52
N LEU A 313 -3.78 3.68 -7.11
CA LEU A 313 -4.21 3.86 -5.72
C LEU A 313 -5.23 2.78 -5.38
N LEU A 314 -5.06 2.11 -4.25
CA LEU A 314 -6.15 1.38 -3.59
C LEU A 314 -6.72 2.25 -2.47
N LEU A 315 -7.92 2.80 -2.65
CA LEU A 315 -8.61 3.58 -1.63
C LEU A 315 -9.26 2.64 -0.59
N ASN A 316 -8.44 2.16 0.34
CA ASN A 316 -8.83 1.34 1.48
C ASN A 316 -7.93 1.71 2.67
N SER A 317 -8.47 1.84 3.88
CA SER A 317 -7.74 2.25 5.10
C SER A 317 -7.66 1.15 6.17
N ASN A 318 -8.11 -0.07 5.86
CA ASN A 318 -7.96 -1.21 6.74
C ASN A 318 -6.48 -1.64 6.75
N ALA A 319 -6.06 -2.30 7.83
CA ALA A 319 -4.75 -2.95 7.86
C ALA A 319 -4.58 -3.83 6.63
N MET A 320 -3.44 -3.73 5.98
CA MET A 320 -3.14 -4.53 4.81
C MET A 320 -1.65 -4.80 4.68
N ASP A 321 -1.31 -5.74 3.84
CA ASP A 321 0.02 -5.88 3.32
C ASP A 321 0.02 -5.91 1.79
N VAL A 322 1.20 -5.72 1.22
CA VAL A 322 1.47 -5.94 -0.19
C VAL A 322 2.66 -6.87 -0.35
N THR A 323 2.59 -7.78 -1.32
CA THR A 323 3.66 -8.74 -1.63
C THR A 323 4.11 -8.57 -3.07
N PHE A 324 5.40 -8.35 -3.28
CA PHE A 324 6.05 -8.30 -4.59
C PHE A 324 6.66 -9.65 -4.93
N GLN A 325 6.47 -10.11 -6.17
CA GLN A 325 7.03 -11.37 -6.67
C GLN A 325 7.71 -11.19 -8.04
N PRO A 326 8.65 -12.08 -8.44
CA PRO A 326 9.55 -11.84 -9.58
C PRO A 326 8.90 -11.84 -10.97
N THR A 327 7.66 -12.34 -11.10
CA THR A 327 7.02 -12.61 -12.40
C THR A 327 6.98 -11.46 -13.41
N PRO A 328 6.97 -10.15 -13.11
CA PRO A 328 6.72 -9.40 -11.88
C PRO A 328 5.23 -9.30 -11.54
N ALA A 329 4.90 -9.40 -10.26
CA ALA A 329 3.50 -9.28 -9.80
C ALA A 329 3.42 -8.68 -8.40
N LEU A 330 2.22 -8.20 -8.09
CA LEU A 330 1.86 -7.57 -6.83
C LEU A 330 0.59 -8.20 -6.30
N THR A 331 0.60 -8.58 -5.03
CA THR A 331 -0.58 -9.10 -4.31
C THR A 331 -0.94 -8.15 -3.18
N TYR A 332 -2.18 -7.69 -3.13
CA TYR A 332 -2.76 -6.96 -2.00
C TYR A 332 -3.51 -7.94 -1.08
N ARG A 333 -3.34 -7.81 0.24
CA ARG A 333 -4.16 -8.51 1.23
C ARG A 333 -4.63 -7.51 2.29
N THR A 334 -5.93 -7.22 2.33
CA THR A 334 -6.51 -6.25 3.28
C THR A 334 -7.51 -6.93 4.21
N THR A 335 -7.57 -6.45 5.46
CA THR A 335 -8.40 -7.03 6.52
C THR A 335 -9.86 -6.55 6.50
N GLY A 336 -10.31 -5.87 5.45
CA GLY A 336 -11.67 -5.38 5.37
C GLY A 336 -11.90 -4.33 4.28
N GLY A 337 -13.05 -3.65 4.38
CA GLY A 337 -13.45 -2.63 3.41
C GLY A 337 -13.92 -3.21 2.08
N ILE A 338 -13.58 -2.51 1.00
CA ILE A 338 -13.85 -2.88 -0.39
C ILE A 338 -12.56 -2.75 -1.22
N LEU A 339 -12.58 -3.21 -2.47
CA LEU A 339 -11.53 -2.90 -3.42
C LEU A 339 -11.97 -1.70 -4.26
N ASP A 340 -11.49 -0.51 -3.94
CA ASP A 340 -11.76 0.71 -4.70
C ASP A 340 -10.45 1.24 -5.30
N PHE A 341 -10.17 0.83 -6.54
CA PHE A 341 -8.93 1.18 -7.22
C PHE A 341 -9.12 2.37 -8.15
N TYR A 342 -8.19 3.32 -8.09
CA TYR A 342 -8.05 4.40 -9.07
C TYR A 342 -6.74 4.22 -9.82
N MET A 343 -6.80 4.29 -11.14
CA MET A 343 -5.61 4.23 -11.98
C MET A 343 -5.51 5.50 -12.82
N VAL A 344 -4.30 6.08 -12.84
CA VAL A 344 -3.96 7.25 -13.63
C VAL A 344 -2.86 6.89 -14.62
N LEU A 345 -3.01 7.32 -15.88
CA LEU A 345 -2.04 7.08 -16.94
C LEU A 345 -1.39 8.41 -17.33
N GLY A 346 -0.08 8.52 -17.11
CA GLY A 346 0.75 9.50 -17.81
C GLY A 346 1.37 8.85 -19.04
N PRO A 347 2.04 9.59 -19.92
CA PRO A 347 3.22 9.03 -20.54
C PRO A 347 4.43 9.21 -19.62
N THR A 348 4.51 10.24 -18.78
CA THR A 348 5.68 10.46 -17.90
C THR A 348 5.37 10.29 -16.41
N PRO A 349 6.38 9.97 -15.57
CA PRO A 349 6.24 9.95 -14.12
C PRO A 349 5.63 11.23 -13.52
N GLU A 350 6.03 12.39 -14.01
CA GLU A 350 5.51 13.68 -13.53
C GLU A 350 4.02 13.83 -13.82
N LEU A 351 3.55 13.39 -14.99
CA LEU A 351 2.13 13.42 -15.32
C LEU A 351 1.34 12.44 -14.43
N VAL A 352 1.88 11.26 -14.13
CA VAL A 352 1.27 10.34 -13.16
C VAL A 352 1.08 11.00 -11.80
N VAL A 353 2.11 11.68 -11.29
CA VAL A 353 2.01 12.39 -9.99
C VAL A 353 1.06 13.59 -10.06
N GLN A 354 1.03 14.31 -11.18
CA GLN A 354 0.08 15.41 -11.39
C GLN A 354 -1.38 14.94 -11.37
N GLU A 355 -1.68 13.81 -12.03
CA GLU A 355 -3.04 13.23 -12.06
C GLU A 355 -3.41 12.63 -10.71
N TYR A 356 -2.48 11.92 -10.05
CA TYR A 356 -2.71 11.39 -8.70
C TYR A 356 -3.02 12.52 -7.70
N THR A 357 -2.22 13.59 -7.70
CA THR A 357 -2.46 14.74 -6.81
C THR A 357 -3.65 15.60 -7.23
N ALA A 358 -4.05 15.58 -8.51
CA ALA A 358 -5.33 16.16 -8.91
C ALA A 358 -6.50 15.41 -8.24
N LEU A 359 -6.43 14.08 -8.20
CA LEU A 359 -7.42 13.20 -7.58
C LEU A 359 -7.49 13.35 -6.05
N VAL A 360 -6.35 13.21 -5.35
CA VAL A 360 -6.34 13.15 -3.86
C VAL A 360 -6.18 14.52 -3.19
N GLY A 361 -5.90 15.57 -3.97
CA GLY A 361 -5.60 16.91 -3.45
C GLY A 361 -4.15 17.30 -3.70
N ARG A 362 -3.94 18.54 -4.14
CA ARG A 362 -2.60 19.08 -4.39
C ARG A 362 -1.90 19.40 -3.07
N PRO A 363 -0.57 19.28 -2.99
CA PRO A 363 0.18 19.68 -1.80
C PRO A 363 -0.15 21.12 -1.37
N VAL A 364 -0.18 21.35 -0.06
CA VAL A 364 -0.33 22.69 0.50
C VAL A 364 0.80 23.60 -0.01
N MET A 365 0.49 24.87 -0.28
CA MET A 365 1.53 25.87 -0.56
C MET A 365 2.19 26.26 0.77
N PRO A 366 3.45 25.88 1.03
CA PRO A 366 4.11 26.27 2.26
C PRO A 366 4.33 27.79 2.27
N PRO A 367 4.26 28.45 3.44
CA PRO A 367 4.69 29.84 3.54
C PRO A 367 6.19 29.94 3.25
N TYR A 368 6.64 31.04 2.64
CA TYR A 368 8.03 31.17 2.17
C TYR A 368 9.08 30.88 3.25
N TRP A 369 8.81 31.30 4.50
CA TRP A 369 9.70 31.08 5.65
C TRP A 369 9.87 29.59 6.00
N ALA A 370 8.94 28.71 5.63
CA ALA A 370 9.03 27.27 5.87
C ALA A 370 10.12 26.57 5.03
N LEU A 371 10.64 27.24 4.00
CA LEU A 371 11.77 26.77 3.19
C LEU A 371 13.13 27.01 3.87
N GLY A 372 13.15 27.76 4.96
CA GLY A 372 14.34 28.07 5.74
C GLY A 372 14.83 26.89 6.59
N PHE A 373 16.07 27.00 7.08
CA PHE A 373 16.63 26.00 8.01
C PHE A 373 15.94 26.08 9.38
N GLN A 374 15.83 24.94 10.06
CA GLN A 374 15.01 24.76 11.25
C GLN A 374 15.80 24.06 12.36
N LEU A 375 15.62 24.47 13.61
CA LEU A 375 16.23 23.82 14.77
C LEU A 375 15.19 23.43 15.82
N CYS A 376 15.26 22.17 16.23
CA CYS A 376 14.46 21.56 17.29
C CYS A 376 15.32 20.53 18.03
N ARG A 377 14.93 20.21 19.27
CA ARG A 377 15.33 18.99 19.96
C ARG A 377 14.29 18.66 21.02
N TYR A 378 14.16 17.37 21.32
CA TYR A 378 13.61 16.93 22.59
C TYR A 378 14.64 17.15 23.70
N GLY A 379 14.21 17.74 24.82
CA GLY A 379 15.01 17.93 26.03
C GLY A 379 15.64 19.31 26.16
N TYR A 380 14.99 20.38 25.66
CA TYR A 380 15.39 21.73 26.09
C TYR A 380 15.04 21.91 27.58
N GLU A 381 15.97 22.38 28.40
CA GLU A 381 15.75 22.46 29.85
C GLU A 381 14.86 23.63 30.26
N ASN A 382 14.99 24.78 29.56
CA ASN A 382 14.33 26.05 29.86
C ASN A 382 14.41 27.03 28.68
N ASP A 383 13.69 28.15 28.78
CA ASP A 383 13.68 29.18 27.72
C ASP A 383 15.03 29.86 27.48
N THR A 384 15.92 29.89 28.47
CA THR A 384 17.25 30.51 28.35
C THR A 384 18.20 29.67 27.49
N GLU A 385 18.08 28.34 27.54
CA GLU A 385 18.84 27.44 26.65
C GLU A 385 18.49 27.73 25.17
N ILE A 386 17.20 27.83 24.86
CA ILE A 386 16.72 28.16 23.51
C ILE A 386 17.22 29.56 23.10
N ALA A 387 17.11 30.56 23.98
CA ALA A 387 17.59 31.91 23.70
C ALA A 387 19.10 31.94 23.41
N THR A 388 19.88 31.16 24.15
CA THR A 388 21.34 31.07 23.96
C THR A 388 21.67 30.43 22.61
N LEU A 389 20.99 29.32 22.26
CA LEU A 389 21.14 28.67 20.95
C LEU A 389 20.87 29.65 19.80
N VAL A 390 19.80 30.45 19.91
CA VAL A 390 19.44 31.45 18.90
C VAL A 390 20.54 32.48 18.71
N GLU A 391 21.07 33.03 19.81
CA GLU A 391 22.13 34.02 19.74
C GLU A 391 23.46 33.44 19.23
N ASP A 392 23.77 32.19 19.58
CA ASP A 392 24.98 31.51 19.09
C ASP A 392 24.92 31.23 17.58
N MET A 393 23.76 30.82 17.05
CA MET A 393 23.54 30.66 15.60
C MET A 393 23.71 31.98 14.84
N LYS A 394 23.15 33.07 15.38
CA LYS A 394 23.33 34.42 14.82
C LYS A 394 24.78 34.86 14.87
N LYS A 395 25.47 34.66 16.00
CA LYS A 395 26.89 34.99 16.17
C LYS A 395 27.78 34.21 15.21
N ALA A 396 27.41 32.96 14.91
CA ALA A 396 28.07 32.13 13.91
C ALA A 396 27.73 32.52 12.46
N ASN A 397 26.79 33.44 12.24
CA ASN A 397 26.24 33.83 10.94
C ASN A 397 25.68 32.63 10.15
N ILE A 398 25.03 31.68 10.83
CA ILE A 398 24.34 30.56 10.19
C ILE A 398 22.87 30.96 9.96
N PRO A 399 22.40 31.08 8.72
CA PRO A 399 21.01 31.43 8.44
C PRO A 399 20.07 30.30 8.89
N TYR A 400 19.07 30.64 9.69
CA TYR A 400 17.97 29.73 10.02
C TYR A 400 16.73 30.55 10.42
N ASP A 401 15.57 30.08 10.01
CA ASP A 401 14.34 30.87 10.03
C ASP A 401 13.39 30.42 11.15
N ILE A 402 13.48 29.16 11.58
CA ILE A 402 12.48 28.54 12.46
C ILE A 402 13.14 27.91 13.69
N GLN A 403 12.66 28.33 14.86
CA GLN A 403 12.95 27.70 16.14
C GLN A 403 11.74 26.93 16.64
N TYR A 404 11.99 25.84 17.36
CA TYR A 404 10.96 25.02 17.99
C TYR A 404 11.11 24.98 19.52
N ALA A 405 10.06 24.51 20.18
CA ALA A 405 10.16 23.83 21.47
C ALA A 405 9.37 22.51 21.39
N ASP A 406 10.00 21.43 21.82
CA ASP A 406 9.36 20.12 22.01
C ASP A 406 8.54 20.13 23.31
N ILE A 407 7.94 19.01 23.70
CA ILE A 407 7.00 18.86 24.83
C ILE A 407 7.52 19.37 26.19
N ASP A 408 8.82 19.66 26.32
CA ASP A 408 9.44 20.23 27.52
C ASP A 408 8.85 21.59 27.93
N TYR A 409 8.31 22.37 26.96
CA TYR A 409 7.68 23.66 27.26
C TYR A 409 6.35 23.50 28.01
N MET A 410 5.76 22.31 27.98
CA MET A 410 4.48 22.00 28.61
C MET A 410 4.67 21.61 30.08
N VAL A 411 3.68 21.89 30.92
CA VAL A 411 3.66 21.39 32.31
C VAL A 411 3.46 19.89 32.26
N ARG A 412 4.49 19.10 32.59
CA ARG A 412 4.41 17.62 32.61
C ARG A 412 3.85 17.05 31.31
N GLN A 413 4.22 17.63 30.17
CA GLN A 413 3.78 17.22 28.84
C GLN A 413 2.24 17.30 28.64
N LEU A 414 1.56 18.19 29.37
CA LEU A 414 0.14 18.49 29.17
C LEU A 414 -0.04 19.53 28.06
N ASP A 415 -0.74 19.18 26.98
CA ASP A 415 -1.06 20.14 25.92
C ASP A 415 -1.66 21.45 26.45
N PHE A 416 -1.44 22.52 25.71
CA PHE A 416 -2.00 23.85 26.01
C PHE A 416 -1.57 24.46 27.35
N THR A 417 -0.52 23.93 27.99
CA THR A 417 0.06 24.48 29.22
C THR A 417 1.46 25.05 29.00
N LEU A 418 1.90 25.93 29.90
CA LEU A 418 3.26 26.50 29.87
C LEU A 418 3.99 26.20 31.19
N ASN A 419 5.09 25.48 31.09
CA ASN A 419 5.96 25.11 32.19
C ASN A 419 6.61 26.36 32.82
N PRO A 420 6.67 26.48 34.16
CA PRO A 420 7.36 27.59 34.81
C PRO A 420 8.84 27.77 34.41
N ARG A 421 9.54 26.70 33.99
CA ARG A 421 10.91 26.79 33.44
C ARG A 421 10.98 27.49 32.08
N PHE A 422 9.82 27.68 31.44
CA PHE A 422 9.64 28.33 30.15
C PHE A 422 8.79 29.60 30.27
N ALA A 423 8.68 30.18 31.47
CA ALA A 423 7.89 31.39 31.68
C ALA A 423 8.36 32.59 30.84
N GLY A 424 9.63 32.62 30.40
CA GLY A 424 10.18 33.62 29.50
C GLY A 424 9.95 33.34 28.01
N LEU A 425 9.45 32.15 27.66
CA LEU A 425 9.23 31.73 26.27
C LEU A 425 8.34 32.70 25.45
N PRO A 426 7.22 33.23 25.98
CA PRO A 426 6.42 34.24 25.26
C PRO A 426 7.24 35.46 24.79
N ALA A 427 8.12 35.97 25.66
CA ALA A 427 8.97 37.11 25.35
C ALA A 427 10.07 36.75 24.34
N LEU A 428 10.61 35.53 24.43
CA LEU A 428 11.59 35.02 23.47
C LEU A 428 10.98 34.90 22.06
N ILE A 429 9.79 34.29 21.94
CA ILE A 429 9.05 34.18 20.66
C ILE A 429 8.88 35.56 20.04
N GLN A 430 8.36 36.52 20.82
CA GLN A 430 8.15 37.87 20.34
C GLN A 430 9.45 38.54 19.87
N LYS A 431 10.55 38.38 20.63
CA LYS A 431 11.86 38.93 20.29
C LYS A 431 12.34 38.40 18.94
N ILE A 432 12.38 37.08 18.76
CA ILE A 432 12.95 36.50 17.54
C ILE A 432 12.08 36.80 16.31
N GLN A 433 10.76 36.92 16.49
CA GLN A 433 9.84 37.32 15.41
C GLN A 433 10.07 38.77 14.96
N GLN A 434 10.37 39.68 15.89
CA GLN A 434 10.77 41.06 15.56
C GLN A 434 12.08 41.11 14.76
N GLU A 435 12.91 40.09 14.89
CA GLU A 435 14.17 39.91 14.16
C GLU A 435 14.00 39.12 12.86
N GLY A 436 12.76 38.75 12.50
CA GLY A 436 12.40 38.09 11.25
C GLY A 436 12.29 36.57 11.29
N MET A 437 12.50 35.95 12.46
CA MET A 437 12.38 34.50 12.65
C MET A 437 10.93 34.06 12.90
N ARG A 438 10.73 32.75 12.97
CA ARG A 438 9.45 32.08 13.22
C ARG A 438 9.58 31.05 14.32
N PHE A 439 8.47 30.75 14.99
CA PHE A 439 8.42 29.76 16.06
C PHE A 439 7.34 28.71 15.81
N ILE A 440 7.69 27.43 15.92
CA ILE A 440 6.73 26.31 15.82
C ILE A 440 6.64 25.57 17.15
N LEU A 441 5.43 25.17 17.53
CA LEU A 441 5.18 24.35 18.73
C LEU A 441 4.66 22.98 18.33
N ILE A 442 5.09 21.95 19.08
CA ILE A 442 4.47 20.63 19.02
C ILE A 442 3.14 20.62 19.79
N LEU A 443 2.17 19.82 19.35
CA LEU A 443 0.97 19.42 20.11
C LEU A 443 0.74 17.93 19.89
N ASP A 444 0.48 17.20 20.97
CA ASP A 444 0.08 15.80 20.90
C ASP A 444 -1.45 15.69 20.84
N PRO A 445 -2.04 14.58 20.35
CA PRO A 445 -3.49 14.44 20.35
C PRO A 445 -4.07 14.06 21.71
N ALA A 446 -3.27 13.48 22.62
CA ALA A 446 -3.79 12.74 23.77
C ALA A 446 -3.87 13.61 25.04
N ILE A 447 -5.09 13.80 25.57
CA ILE A 447 -5.35 14.73 26.67
C ILE A 447 -5.45 14.00 28.01
N SER A 448 -4.62 14.38 28.99
CA SER A 448 -4.66 13.82 30.35
C SER A 448 -6.01 14.01 31.04
N GLY A 449 -6.57 12.92 31.55
CA GLY A 449 -7.81 12.89 32.32
C GLY A 449 -7.64 12.79 33.82
N ASN A 450 -6.39 12.81 34.34
CA ASN A 450 -6.12 12.72 35.77
C ASN A 450 -5.98 14.08 36.47
N GLU A 451 -6.18 15.19 35.74
CA GLU A 451 -5.98 16.54 36.24
C GLU A 451 -7.25 17.15 36.85
N THR A 452 -7.09 17.91 37.94
CA THR A 452 -8.22 18.56 38.64
C THR A 452 -8.64 19.90 38.03
N ASP A 453 -7.69 20.69 37.52
CA ASP A 453 -7.94 21.99 36.90
C ASP A 453 -7.25 22.05 35.54
N TYR A 454 -7.86 21.39 34.55
CA TYR A 454 -7.34 21.32 33.20
C TYR A 454 -8.45 21.58 32.17
N PRO A 455 -8.61 22.83 31.72
CA PRO A 455 -9.71 23.24 30.86
C PRO A 455 -9.83 22.45 29.55
N ALA A 456 -8.70 22.03 28.96
CA ALA A 456 -8.72 21.24 27.74
C ALA A 456 -9.48 19.92 27.93
N PHE A 457 -9.18 19.18 29.00
CA PHE A 457 -9.88 17.94 29.33
C PHE A 457 -11.33 18.20 29.73
N THR A 458 -11.58 19.13 30.66
CA THR A 458 -12.96 19.41 31.15
C THR A 458 -13.88 19.82 30.00
N ARG A 459 -13.44 20.73 29.13
CA ARG A 459 -14.22 21.17 27.96
C ARG A 459 -14.38 20.05 26.94
N GLY A 460 -13.39 19.18 26.77
CA GLY A 460 -13.47 18.03 25.89
C GLY A 460 -14.55 17.04 26.34
N VAL A 461 -14.65 16.78 27.65
CA VAL A 461 -15.74 15.98 28.23
C VAL A 461 -17.09 16.67 28.04
N GLU A 462 -17.20 17.97 28.32
CA GLU A 462 -18.44 18.75 28.14
C GLU A 462 -18.94 18.77 26.68
N LYS A 463 -18.03 18.79 25.71
CA LYS A 463 -18.31 18.78 24.27
C LYS A 463 -18.39 17.38 23.65
N ASP A 464 -18.22 16.33 24.46
CA ASP A 464 -18.21 14.93 24.04
C ASP A 464 -17.29 14.65 22.84
N VAL A 465 -16.01 15.07 22.96
CA VAL A 465 -15.04 14.98 21.85
C VAL A 465 -14.21 13.69 21.88
N PHE A 466 -14.15 13.00 23.02
CA PHE A 466 -13.26 11.85 23.21
C PHE A 466 -13.83 10.54 22.64
N ILE A 467 -12.93 9.67 22.20
CA ILE A 467 -13.25 8.31 21.74
C ILE A 467 -13.70 7.47 22.94
N LYS A 468 -14.80 6.72 22.75
CA LYS A 468 -15.48 5.91 23.77
C LYS A 468 -15.63 4.46 23.32
N TRP A 469 -15.83 3.55 24.27
CA TRP A 469 -16.17 2.17 23.95
C TRP A 469 -17.53 2.07 23.24
N PRO A 470 -17.72 1.12 22.31
CA PRO A 470 -19.00 0.95 21.64
C PRO A 470 -20.14 0.65 22.63
N ASN A 471 -21.26 1.36 22.47
CA ASN A 471 -22.46 1.23 23.30
C ASN A 471 -22.28 1.61 24.78
N THR A 472 -21.27 2.41 25.13
CA THR A 472 -21.11 2.99 26.47
C THR A 472 -20.74 4.47 26.37
N ASP A 473 -20.79 5.18 27.51
CA ASP A 473 -20.26 6.54 27.64
C ASP A 473 -18.82 6.57 28.16
N ASP A 474 -18.18 5.41 28.28
CA ASP A 474 -16.85 5.29 28.87
C ASP A 474 -15.77 5.64 27.86
N ILE A 475 -14.96 6.64 28.20
CA ILE A 475 -13.78 7.05 27.43
C ILE A 475 -12.78 5.89 27.37
N ILE A 476 -12.20 5.67 26.18
CA ILE A 476 -11.05 4.76 26.03
C ILE A 476 -9.80 5.50 26.48
N TYR A 477 -9.26 5.09 27.64
CA TYR A 477 -8.02 5.65 28.15
C TYR A 477 -6.80 4.84 27.71
N ALA A 478 -5.73 5.55 27.37
CA ALA A 478 -4.40 4.98 27.14
C ALA A 478 -3.34 5.73 27.97
N LYS A 479 -2.07 5.56 27.63
CA LYS A 479 -0.94 6.29 28.23
C LYS A 479 0.03 6.74 27.14
N VAL A 480 0.46 8.00 27.21
CA VAL A 480 1.50 8.62 26.35
C VAL A 480 2.36 9.52 27.26
N TRP A 481 2.83 10.68 26.78
CA TRP A 481 3.79 11.54 27.48
C TRP A 481 3.32 12.17 28.80
N PRO A 482 2.05 12.60 28.97
CA PRO A 482 1.62 13.28 30.18
C PRO A 482 1.93 12.51 31.47
N ASP A 483 2.52 13.18 32.45
CA ASP A 483 2.78 12.59 33.78
C ASP A 483 1.66 12.90 34.77
N LEU A 484 1.42 11.95 35.68
CA LEU A 484 0.48 12.08 36.79
C LEU A 484 0.79 13.30 37.68
N PRO A 485 -0.23 13.93 38.28
CA PRO A 485 -0.01 15.00 39.23
C PRO A 485 0.72 14.51 40.48
N ASN A 486 1.64 15.34 40.99
CA ASN A 486 2.43 15.09 42.21
C ASN A 486 3.34 13.86 42.16
N VAL A 487 3.64 13.33 40.97
CA VAL A 487 4.61 12.24 40.82
C VAL A 487 6.04 12.78 40.74
N VAL A 488 6.99 12.03 41.28
CA VAL A 488 8.43 12.29 41.09
C VAL A 488 8.96 11.29 40.10
N VAL A 489 9.29 11.76 38.89
CA VAL A 489 9.79 10.93 37.79
C VAL A 489 11.25 10.55 38.07
N ASN A 490 11.57 9.26 37.92
CA ASN A 490 12.94 8.76 37.90
C ASN A 490 13.25 8.21 36.51
N ASP A 491 13.93 9.01 35.70
CA ASP A 491 14.25 8.67 34.31
C ASP A 491 15.25 7.50 34.17
N SER A 492 15.83 7.02 35.28
CA SER A 492 16.72 5.85 35.27
C SER A 492 15.97 4.50 35.30
N LEU A 493 14.65 4.51 35.48
CA LEU A 493 13.84 3.28 35.40
C LEU A 493 13.66 2.81 33.95
N ASP A 494 13.36 1.53 33.76
CA ASP A 494 13.01 1.02 32.44
C ASP A 494 11.67 1.62 31.95
N TRP A 495 11.51 1.67 30.63
CA TRP A 495 10.40 2.38 30.00
C TRP A 495 9.02 1.82 30.40
N ASP A 496 8.87 0.50 30.47
CA ASP A 496 7.59 -0.12 30.85
C ASP A 496 7.20 0.27 32.29
N THR A 497 8.17 0.24 33.21
CA THR A 497 7.96 0.70 34.59
C THR A 497 7.61 2.20 34.64
N GLN A 498 8.25 3.04 33.84
CA GLN A 498 7.89 4.48 33.77
C GLN A 498 6.45 4.69 33.26
N VAL A 499 6.03 3.94 32.23
CA VAL A 499 4.66 3.98 31.71
C VAL A 499 3.65 3.56 32.78
N GLU A 500 3.95 2.53 33.56
CA GLU A 500 3.07 2.08 34.64
C GLU A 500 2.95 3.13 35.75
N LEU A 501 4.08 3.60 36.27
CA LEU A 501 4.15 4.42 37.50
C LEU A 501 3.87 5.90 37.28
N TYR A 502 4.29 6.47 36.16
CA TYR A 502 4.36 7.92 35.98
C TYR A 502 3.34 8.46 34.99
N ARG A 503 3.11 7.75 33.88
CA ARG A 503 2.26 8.25 32.79
C ARG A 503 0.78 8.24 33.18
N ALA A 504 0.14 9.39 32.97
CA ALA A 504 -1.28 9.60 33.21
C ALA A 504 -2.15 8.87 32.20
N TYR A 505 -3.39 8.61 32.59
CA TYR A 505 -4.42 8.17 31.66
C TYR A 505 -4.83 9.32 30.76
N VAL A 506 -4.75 9.10 29.45
CA VAL A 506 -5.06 10.09 28.42
C VAL A 506 -6.23 9.65 27.56
N ALA A 507 -7.05 10.60 27.13
CA ALA A 507 -8.17 10.42 26.22
C ALA A 507 -7.81 10.92 24.81
N PHE A 508 -8.20 10.18 23.78
CA PHE A 508 -7.99 10.58 22.39
C PHE A 508 -9.24 11.29 21.84
N PRO A 509 -9.11 12.51 21.31
CA PRO A 509 -10.20 13.20 20.63
C PRO A 509 -10.51 12.57 19.27
N ASP A 510 -11.78 12.52 18.91
CA ASP A 510 -12.28 12.04 17.62
C ASP A 510 -12.34 13.20 16.62
N PHE A 511 -11.27 13.38 15.84
CA PHE A 511 -11.14 14.48 14.88
C PHE A 511 -12.11 14.40 13.69
N PHE A 512 -12.94 13.36 13.57
CA PHE A 512 -14.02 13.33 12.57
C PHE A 512 -15.26 14.15 12.99
N ARG A 513 -15.37 14.54 14.26
CA ARG A 513 -16.54 15.28 14.77
C ARG A 513 -16.33 16.79 14.64
N ASP A 514 -17.35 17.49 14.18
CA ASP A 514 -17.37 18.96 14.16
C ASP A 514 -17.16 19.56 15.56
N SER A 515 -17.69 18.92 16.61
CA SER A 515 -17.49 19.35 18.00
C SER A 515 -16.02 19.30 18.43
N THR A 516 -15.28 18.30 17.96
CA THR A 516 -13.83 18.18 18.20
C THR A 516 -13.07 19.27 17.48
N VAL A 517 -13.45 19.59 16.23
CA VAL A 517 -12.84 20.70 15.48
C VAL A 517 -13.03 22.03 16.20
N GLU A 518 -14.25 22.32 16.67
CA GLU A 518 -14.54 23.52 17.48
C GLU A 518 -13.71 23.58 18.76
N TRP A 519 -13.65 22.47 19.51
CA TRP A 519 -12.93 22.38 20.77
C TRP A 519 -11.42 22.55 20.54
N TRP A 520 -10.81 21.80 19.62
CA TRP A 520 -9.38 21.88 19.32
C TRP A 520 -8.97 23.27 18.84
N THR A 521 -9.77 23.88 17.96
CA THR A 521 -9.55 25.25 17.48
C THR A 521 -9.55 26.24 18.64
N ARG A 522 -10.47 26.07 19.60
CA ARG A 522 -10.52 26.91 20.79
C ARG A 522 -9.31 26.74 21.68
N GLU A 523 -8.87 25.51 21.96
CA GLU A 523 -7.68 25.27 22.78
C GLU A 523 -6.44 25.89 22.14
N ILE A 524 -6.25 25.71 20.83
CA ILE A 524 -5.17 26.37 20.06
C ILE A 524 -5.27 27.89 20.15
N THR A 525 -6.47 28.45 19.99
CA THR A 525 -6.69 29.90 20.05
C THR A 525 -6.34 30.46 21.42
N GLU A 526 -6.66 29.75 22.50
CA GLU A 526 -6.35 30.19 23.87
C GLU A 526 -4.88 30.00 24.25
N VAL A 527 -4.11 29.16 23.55
CA VAL A 527 -2.64 29.19 23.64
C VAL A 527 -2.07 30.41 22.95
N TYR A 528 -2.58 30.71 21.74
CA TYR A 528 -2.13 31.86 20.97
C TYR A 528 -2.50 33.18 21.63
N ASP A 529 -3.69 33.29 22.22
CA ASP A 529 -4.24 34.44 22.93
C ASP A 529 -4.80 34.00 24.28
N ASN A 530 -3.94 33.97 25.30
CA ASN A 530 -4.32 33.46 26.61
C ASN A 530 -5.34 34.38 27.29
N PRO A 531 -6.59 33.91 27.51
CA PRO A 531 -7.67 34.76 28.01
C PRO A 531 -7.53 35.07 29.51
N ARG A 532 -6.73 34.29 30.25
CA ARG A 532 -6.53 34.46 31.70
C ARG A 532 -5.30 35.31 31.98
N ASN A 533 -4.25 35.16 31.20
CA ASN A 533 -3.01 35.91 31.35
C ASN A 533 -2.34 36.17 29.99
N ALA A 534 -2.53 37.37 29.45
CA ALA A 534 -1.97 37.76 28.16
C ALA A 534 -0.43 37.62 28.09
N SER A 535 0.28 37.72 29.23
CA SER A 535 1.75 37.56 29.26
C SER A 535 2.22 36.12 29.04
N GLN A 536 1.31 35.14 29.08
CA GLN A 536 1.59 33.72 28.81
C GLN A 536 1.17 33.28 27.41
N SER A 537 0.72 34.20 26.56
CA SER A 537 0.32 33.90 25.19
C SER A 537 1.53 33.47 24.35
N LEU A 538 1.45 32.32 23.68
CA LEU A 538 2.51 31.81 22.83
C LEU A 538 2.18 32.11 21.35
N LYS A 539 2.82 33.13 20.79
CA LYS A 539 2.57 33.59 19.43
C LYS A 539 3.27 32.73 18.37
N PHE A 540 2.93 31.45 18.26
CA PHE A 540 3.52 30.54 17.27
C PHE A 540 3.12 30.88 15.82
N ASP A 541 3.95 30.51 14.85
CA ASP A 541 3.73 30.71 13.41
C ASP A 541 3.27 29.44 12.69
N GLY A 542 3.43 28.28 13.33
CA GLY A 542 3.01 26.98 12.84
C GLY A 542 2.90 25.97 13.98
N LEU A 543 2.28 24.83 13.70
CA LEU A 543 2.10 23.72 14.63
C LEU A 543 2.70 22.45 14.03
N TRP A 544 3.35 21.67 14.88
CA TRP A 544 3.77 20.29 14.63
C TRP A 544 2.82 19.38 15.39
N ILE A 545 2.10 18.52 14.67
CA ILE A 545 1.15 17.53 15.25
C ILE A 545 1.66 16.11 15.07
#